data_AF-Q9AGT8-F1
#
_entry.id   AF-Q9AGT8-F1
#
_cell.length_a   1.000
_cell.length_b   1.000
_cell.length_c   1.000
_cell.angle_alpha   90.00
_cell.angle_beta   90.00
_cell.angle_gamma   90.00
#
_symmetry.space_group_name_H-M   'P 1'
#
loop_
_entity.id
_entity.type
_entity.pdbx_description
1 polymer ?
#
loop_
_entity_poly.entity_id
_entity_poly.type
_entity_poly.pdbx_seq_one_letter_code
_entity_poly.pdbx_strand_id
1 'polypeptide(L)'
;MQYRVSANGRRVQCLAPMYDKEAKRTRQKLVLTIDLYDPRDPRPAPEQLAAGTPEQRTAWAAEITKYLDERQERARQNTVRGGIAVVAGIMKKITEDLNSQTPTLSDDDRQRVAAMVRGWAEALHIAPQPAPRKPAERKTPTPTTGEDPRAFGSELVEQARELRRGGMSITAIADKMTTNGHKVSKSWVQKWTSENH
;
A
#
# COMPACT_ATOMS: atom_id res chain seq x y z
N MET A 1 -11.09 23.37 32.38
CA MET A 1 -9.72 23.84 32.73
C MET A 1 -9.18 24.83 31.66
N GLN A 2 -8.13 25.62 31.93
CA GLN A 2 -7.41 26.38 30.89
C GLN A 2 -6.05 25.74 30.58
N TYR A 3 -5.74 25.55 29.30
CA TYR A 3 -4.46 25.02 28.82
C TYR A 3 -3.67 26.13 28.11
N ARG A 4 -2.42 26.35 28.51
CA ARG A 4 -1.52 27.30 27.85
C ARG A 4 -0.30 26.56 27.30
N VAL A 5 -0.02 26.77 26.02
CA VAL A 5 1.17 26.21 25.36
C VAL A 5 2.28 27.25 25.43
N SER A 6 3.51 26.83 25.75
CA SER A 6 4.66 27.71 25.72
C SER A 6 4.93 28.25 24.31
N ALA A 7 5.60 29.40 24.19
CA ALA A 7 5.89 30.02 22.89
C ALA A 7 6.67 29.12 21.92
N ASN A 8 7.53 28.24 22.46
CA ASN A 8 8.27 27.24 21.69
C ASN A 8 7.48 25.94 21.41
N GLY A 9 6.20 25.88 21.78
CA GLY A 9 5.33 24.72 21.54
C GLY A 9 5.61 23.49 22.41
N ARG A 10 6.67 23.51 23.23
CA ARG A 10 7.22 22.33 23.93
C ARG A 10 6.44 21.92 25.17
N ARG A 11 5.93 22.90 25.93
CA ARG A 11 5.30 22.63 27.22
C ARG A 11 3.85 23.08 27.23
N VAL A 12 3.03 22.38 28.00
CA VAL A 12 1.65 22.74 28.29
C VAL A 12 1.49 22.96 29.79
N GLN A 13 0.95 24.11 30.15
CA GLN A 13 0.55 24.45 31.51
C GLN A 13 -0.95 24.21 31.66
N CYS A 14 -1.32 23.39 32.65
CA CYS A 14 -2.70 23.07 33.01
C CYS A 14 -3.12 23.94 34.20
N LEU A 15 -4.02 24.90 33.97
CA LEU A 15 -4.48 25.86 34.96
C LEU A 15 -5.94 25.57 35.34
N ALA A 16 -6.19 25.31 36.62
CA ALA A 16 -7.54 25.09 37.13
C ALA A 16 -8.05 26.32 37.90
N PRO A 17 -9.33 26.70 37.72
CA PRO A 17 -9.97 27.68 38.58
C PRO A 17 -10.18 27.08 39.97
N MET A 18 -9.71 27.77 41.00
CA MET A 18 -9.95 27.40 42.39
C MET A 18 -10.45 28.62 43.16
N TYR A 19 -11.47 28.39 43.99
CA TYR A 19 -12.00 29.44 44.85
C TYR A 19 -11.07 29.66 46.04
N ASP A 20 -10.53 30.88 46.14
CA ASP A 20 -9.75 31.37 47.27
C ASP A 20 -10.73 31.92 48.31
N LYS A 21 -10.87 31.22 49.43
CA LYS A 21 -11.79 31.58 50.51
C LYS A 21 -11.39 32.87 51.22
N GLU A 22 -10.09 33.16 51.35
CA GLU A 22 -9.58 34.34 52.05
C GLU A 22 -9.84 35.60 51.23
N ALA A 23 -9.53 35.55 49.93
CA ALA A 23 -9.75 36.67 49.02
C ALA A 23 -11.15 36.69 48.40
N LYS A 24 -12.03 35.74 48.77
CA LYS A 24 -13.40 35.56 48.25
C LYS A 24 -13.52 35.61 46.73
N ARG A 25 -12.53 35.07 46.01
CA ARG A 25 -12.46 35.13 44.53
C ARG A 25 -11.90 33.85 43.92
N THR A 26 -12.26 33.57 42.68
CA THR A 26 -11.68 32.45 41.93
C THR A 26 -10.33 32.86 41.34
N ARG A 27 -9.27 32.12 41.65
CA ARG A 27 -7.94 32.27 41.05
C ARG A 27 -7.62 31.09 40.16
N GLN A 28 -6.77 31.30 39.17
CA GLN A 28 -6.19 30.20 38.40
C GLN A 28 -4.95 29.68 39.14
N LYS A 29 -4.90 28.37 39.41
CA LYS A 29 -3.71 27.72 39.97
C LYS A 29 -3.14 26.76 38.94
N LEU A 30 -1.81 26.74 38.84
CA LEU A 30 -1.07 25.75 38.06
C LEU A 30 -1.18 24.39 38.73
N VAL A 31 -1.74 23.42 38.01
CA VAL A 31 -1.95 22.06 38.49
C VAL A 31 -0.84 21.13 38.01
N LEU A 32 -0.46 21.26 36.74
CA LEU A 32 0.56 20.44 36.11
C LEU A 32 1.24 21.20 34.97
N THR A 33 2.51 20.88 34.73
CA THR A 33 3.21 21.25 33.50
C THR A 33 3.66 19.98 32.80
N ILE A 34 3.33 19.85 31.52
CA ILE A 34 3.63 18.69 30.68
C ILE A 34 4.66 19.11 29.64
N ASP A 35 5.75 18.35 29.49
CA ASP A 35 6.66 18.47 28.35
C ASP A 35 6.19 17.49 27.26
N LEU A 36 5.76 18.02 26.12
CA LEU A 36 5.15 17.22 25.03
C LEU A 36 6.16 16.38 24.26
N TYR A 37 7.45 16.61 24.49
CA TYR A 37 8.55 15.89 23.87
C TYR A 37 9.24 14.95 24.85
N ASP A 38 8.76 14.86 26.09
CA ASP A 38 9.20 13.82 27.00
C ASP A 38 8.69 12.46 26.48
N PRO A 39 9.55 11.45 26.29
CA PRO A 39 9.12 10.12 25.86
C PRO A 39 8.29 9.36 26.91
N ARG A 40 8.24 9.84 28.16
CA ARG A 40 7.38 9.26 29.20
C ARG A 40 5.92 9.58 28.90
N ASP A 41 5.00 8.66 29.21
CA ASP A 41 3.56 8.91 29.05
C ASP A 41 3.18 10.19 29.82
N PRO A 42 2.76 11.26 29.12
CA PRO A 42 2.49 12.54 29.76
C PRO A 42 1.19 12.54 30.58
N ARG A 43 0.44 11.43 30.60
CA ARG A 43 -0.84 11.30 31.30
C ARG A 43 -0.64 11.17 32.81
N PRO A 44 -1.03 12.18 33.60
CA PRO A 44 -0.82 12.16 35.05
C PRO A 44 -1.86 11.28 35.74
N ALA A 45 -1.44 10.54 36.76
CA ALA A 45 -2.36 9.99 37.75
C ALA A 45 -2.96 11.12 38.62
N PRO A 46 -4.20 11.00 39.15
CA PRO A 46 -4.82 12.02 39.99
C PRO A 46 -3.93 12.47 41.17
N GLU A 47 -3.17 11.55 41.76
CA GLU A 47 -2.30 11.79 42.91
C GLU A 47 -1.08 12.66 42.57
N GLN A 48 -0.72 12.74 41.29
CA GLN A 48 0.43 13.50 40.81
C GLN A 48 0.10 15.00 40.61
N LEU A 49 -1.17 15.38 40.71
CA LEU A 49 -1.61 16.77 40.54
C LEU A 49 -1.36 17.59 41.81
N ALA A 50 -0.69 18.74 41.67
CA ALA A 50 -0.19 19.53 42.79
C ALA A 50 -1.27 20.31 43.59
N ALA A 51 -2.54 20.19 43.24
CA ALA A 51 -3.63 20.95 43.85
C ALA A 51 -4.97 20.21 43.78
N GLY A 52 -5.97 20.72 44.51
CA GLY A 52 -7.35 20.25 44.47
C GLY A 52 -7.66 19.12 45.47
N THR A 53 -8.95 18.90 45.70
CA THR A 53 -9.46 17.72 46.44
C THR A 53 -9.28 16.44 45.60
N PRO A 54 -9.38 15.24 46.19
CA PRO A 54 -9.31 13.99 45.43
C PRO A 54 -10.26 13.94 44.23
N GLU A 55 -11.51 14.39 44.41
CA GLU A 55 -12.52 14.41 43.36
C GLU A 55 -12.15 15.38 42.23
N GLN A 56 -11.64 16.55 42.59
CA GLN A 56 -11.16 17.55 41.63
C GLN A 56 -9.96 17.01 40.85
N ARG A 57 -9.00 16.36 41.53
CA ARG A 57 -7.83 15.78 40.88
C ARG A 57 -8.22 14.68 39.89
N THR A 58 -9.17 13.83 40.24
CA THR A 58 -9.69 12.80 39.32
C THR A 58 -10.33 13.43 38.08
N ALA A 59 -11.18 14.44 38.26
CA ALA A 59 -11.81 15.15 37.14
C ALA A 59 -10.75 15.85 36.25
N TRP A 60 -9.75 16.48 36.86
CA TRP A 60 -8.68 17.17 36.16
C TRP A 60 -7.76 16.21 35.40
N ALA A 61 -7.38 15.08 35.98
CA ALA A 61 -6.58 14.06 35.30
C ALA A 61 -7.29 13.53 34.04
N ALA A 62 -8.61 13.31 34.14
CA ALA A 62 -9.43 12.91 32.99
C ALA A 62 -9.49 14.02 31.91
N GLU A 63 -9.71 15.28 32.29
CA GLU A 63 -9.67 16.42 31.36
C GLU A 63 -8.31 16.56 30.66
N ILE A 64 -7.21 16.41 31.40
CA ILE A 64 -5.84 16.48 30.86
C ILE A 64 -5.61 15.36 29.86
N THR A 65 -6.01 14.14 30.19
CA THR A 65 -5.86 12.97 29.32
C THR A 65 -6.62 13.18 28.00
N LYS A 66 -7.89 13.61 28.09
CA LYS A 66 -8.71 13.94 26.92
C LYS A 66 -8.04 15.01 26.04
N TYR A 67 -7.51 16.07 26.63
CA TYR A 67 -6.80 17.11 25.88
C TYR A 67 -5.58 16.58 25.12
N LEU A 68 -4.80 15.68 25.74
CA LEU A 68 -3.65 15.05 25.12
C LEU A 68 -4.05 14.16 23.94
N ASP A 69 -5.13 13.37 24.09
CA ASP A 69 -5.64 12.51 23.02
C ASP A 69 -6.12 13.34 21.80
N GLU A 70 -6.91 14.39 22.04
CA GLU A 70 -7.37 15.29 20.98
C GLU A 70 -6.21 16.01 20.29
N ARG A 71 -5.13 16.28 21.01
CA ARG A 71 -3.93 16.90 20.44
C ARG A 71 -3.14 15.90 19.60
N GLN A 72 -2.96 14.67 20.07
CA GLN A 72 -2.28 13.61 19.34
C GLN A 72 -3.02 13.30 18.04
N GLU A 73 -4.35 13.24 18.09
CA GLU A 73 -5.18 13.02 16.90
C GLU A 73 -5.03 14.17 15.88
N ARG A 74 -5.05 15.42 16.34
CA ARG A 74 -4.76 16.57 15.45
C ARG A 74 -3.36 16.52 14.85
N ALA A 75 -2.35 16.14 15.62
CA ALA A 75 -0.99 15.98 15.11
C ALA A 75 -0.93 14.89 14.03
N ARG A 76 -1.58 13.74 14.27
CA ARG A 76 -1.71 12.65 13.31
C ARG A 76 -2.37 13.11 12.02
N GLN A 77 -3.50 13.82 12.12
CA GLN A 77 -4.21 14.36 10.96
C GLN A 77 -3.36 15.35 10.17
N ASN A 78 -2.62 16.23 10.84
CA ASN A 78 -1.73 17.18 10.20
C ASN A 78 -0.57 16.50 9.49
N THR A 79 0.04 15.47 10.09
CA THR A 79 1.09 14.67 9.45
C THR A 79 0.59 13.97 8.21
N VAL A 80 -0.61 13.36 8.26
CA VAL A 80 -1.21 12.70 7.09
C VAL A 80 -1.49 13.71 5.98
N ARG A 81 -2.10 14.86 6.30
CA ARG A 81 -2.39 15.92 5.32
C ARG A 81 -1.11 16.49 4.68
N GLY A 82 -0.09 16.76 5.48
CA GLY A 82 1.21 17.23 4.98
C GLY A 82 1.91 16.19 4.11
N GLY A 83 1.89 14.92 4.52
CA GLY A 83 2.46 13.81 3.76
C GLY A 83 1.81 13.64 2.39
N ILE A 84 0.48 13.74 2.30
CA ILE A 84 -0.25 13.66 1.02
C ILE A 84 0.19 14.77 0.06
N ALA A 85 0.36 16.01 0.53
CA ALA A 85 0.79 17.11 -0.32
C ALA A 85 2.23 16.93 -0.85
N VAL A 86 3.13 16.42 -0.02
CA VAL A 86 4.52 16.10 -0.43
C VAL A 86 4.52 15.01 -1.49
N VAL A 87 3.76 13.94 -1.29
CA VAL A 87 3.62 12.83 -2.24
C VAL A 87 3.03 13.31 -3.56
N ALA A 88 1.95 14.10 -3.51
CA ALA A 88 1.34 14.68 -4.70
C ALA A 88 2.33 15.57 -5.48
N GLY A 89 3.14 16.36 -4.79
CA GLY A 89 4.18 17.18 -5.41
C GLY A 89 5.29 16.36 -6.08
N ILE A 90 5.75 15.29 -5.42
CA ILE A 90 6.73 14.34 -5.96
C ILE A 90 6.15 13.65 -7.21
N MET A 91 4.92 13.16 -7.11
CA MET A 91 4.18 12.52 -8.21
C MET A 91 4.02 13.41 -9.44
N LYS A 92 3.67 14.67 -9.21
CA LYS A 92 3.57 15.67 -10.28
C LYS A 92 4.91 15.84 -10.99
N LYS A 93 6.02 16.00 -10.25
CA LYS A 93 7.37 16.14 -10.83
C LYS A 93 7.80 14.93 -11.65
N ILE A 94 7.54 13.72 -11.17
CA ILE A 94 7.80 12.48 -11.92
C ILE A 94 6.99 12.45 -13.21
N THR A 95 5.71 12.83 -13.14
CA THR A 95 4.82 12.83 -14.31
C THR A 95 5.24 13.90 -15.33
N GLU A 96 5.70 15.06 -14.87
CA GLU A 96 6.27 16.11 -15.72
C GLU A 96 7.58 15.66 -16.38
N ASP A 97 8.48 14.99 -15.65
CA ASP A 97 9.73 14.45 -16.20
C ASP A 97 9.48 13.34 -17.24
N LEU A 98 8.51 12.45 -16.98
CA LEU A 98 8.08 11.39 -17.89
C LEU A 98 7.52 11.92 -19.22
N ASN A 99 6.82 13.05 -19.17
CA ASN A 99 6.24 13.70 -20.35
C ASN A 99 7.20 14.73 -20.98
N SER A 100 8.39 14.94 -20.41
CA SER A 100 9.37 15.86 -20.96
C SER A 100 10.09 15.26 -22.16
N GLN A 101 10.51 16.11 -23.11
CA GLN A 101 11.30 15.69 -24.27
C GLN A 101 12.76 15.34 -23.91
N THR A 102 13.20 15.69 -22.70
CA THR A 102 14.54 15.41 -22.16
C THR A 102 14.41 14.81 -20.76
N PRO A 103 13.98 13.56 -20.64
CA PRO A 103 13.74 12.96 -19.34
C PRO A 103 15.05 12.83 -18.58
N THR A 104 15.06 13.32 -17.34
CA THR A 104 16.23 13.31 -16.46
C THR A 104 16.40 11.97 -15.73
N LEU A 105 15.32 11.20 -15.59
CA LEU A 105 15.32 9.89 -14.92
C LEU A 105 15.62 8.73 -15.89
N SER A 106 16.43 7.77 -15.43
CA SER A 106 16.64 6.50 -16.14
C SER A 106 15.35 5.68 -16.19
N ASP A 107 15.22 4.77 -17.16
CA ASP A 107 14.02 3.92 -17.29
C ASP A 107 13.79 3.02 -16.05
N ASP A 108 14.87 2.62 -15.39
CA ASP A 108 14.83 1.86 -14.13
C ASP A 108 14.28 2.69 -12.97
N ASP A 109 14.68 3.97 -12.88
CA ASP A 109 14.15 4.88 -11.85
C ASP A 109 12.65 5.13 -12.06
N ARG A 110 12.21 5.25 -13.32
CA ARG A 110 10.79 5.39 -13.67
C ARG A 110 9.98 4.17 -13.26
N GLN A 111 10.49 2.95 -13.48
CA GLN A 111 9.82 1.72 -13.05
C GLN A 111 9.75 1.59 -11.54
N ARG A 112 10.82 1.92 -10.81
CA ARG A 112 10.84 1.90 -9.34
C ARG A 112 9.86 2.88 -8.74
N VAL A 113 9.82 4.08 -9.27
CA VAL A 113 8.86 5.10 -8.88
C VAL A 113 7.43 4.64 -9.18
N ALA A 114 7.15 4.15 -10.38
CA ALA A 114 5.83 3.63 -10.73
C ALA A 114 5.37 2.45 -9.84
N ALA A 115 6.30 1.60 -9.40
CA ALA A 115 6.03 0.50 -8.48
C ALA A 115 5.72 0.99 -7.06
N MET A 116 6.51 1.94 -6.53
CA MET A 116 6.24 2.55 -5.23
C MET A 116 4.88 3.24 -5.20
N VAL A 117 4.56 3.99 -6.24
CA VAL A 117 3.28 4.69 -6.40
C VAL A 117 2.11 3.73 -6.41
N ARG A 118 2.21 2.63 -7.17
CA ARG A 118 1.17 1.60 -7.19
C ARG A 118 0.99 0.95 -5.82
N GLY A 119 2.08 0.64 -5.12
CA GLY A 119 2.02 0.11 -3.76
C GLY A 119 1.34 1.07 -2.77
N TRP A 120 1.55 2.37 -2.92
CA TRP A 120 0.89 3.38 -2.08
C TRP A 120 -0.59 3.54 -2.44
N ALA A 121 -0.93 3.47 -3.73
CA ALA A 121 -2.31 3.53 -4.19
C ALA A 121 -3.14 2.32 -3.73
N GLU A 122 -2.55 1.13 -3.66
CA GLU A 122 -3.15 -0.07 -3.07
C GLU A 122 -3.31 0.05 -1.55
N ALA A 123 -2.24 0.47 -0.84
CA ALA A 123 -2.25 0.62 0.61
C ALA A 123 -3.22 1.69 1.12
N LEU A 124 -3.43 2.77 0.35
CA LEU A 124 -4.36 3.84 0.69
C LEU A 124 -5.79 3.61 0.16
N HIS A 125 -6.03 2.51 -0.58
CA HIS A 125 -7.30 2.24 -1.27
C HIS A 125 -7.75 3.40 -2.20
N ILE A 126 -6.79 4.19 -2.70
CA ILE A 126 -7.03 5.33 -3.59
C ILE A 126 -7.03 4.89 -5.05
N ALA A 127 -6.35 3.80 -5.38
CA ALA A 127 -6.54 3.17 -6.67
C ALA A 127 -8.01 2.71 -6.77
N PRO A 128 -8.72 2.99 -7.88
CA PRO A 128 -9.89 2.18 -8.17
C PRO A 128 -9.40 0.73 -8.11
N GLN A 129 -10.05 -0.09 -7.27
CA GLN A 129 -9.81 -1.54 -7.31
C GLN A 129 -9.72 -1.89 -8.80
N PRO A 130 -8.61 -2.47 -9.29
CA PRO A 130 -8.61 -2.97 -10.64
C PRO A 130 -9.83 -3.86 -10.70
N ALA A 131 -10.83 -3.43 -11.49
CA ALA A 131 -12.13 -4.07 -11.53
C ALA A 131 -11.86 -5.57 -11.55
N PRO A 132 -12.47 -6.36 -10.63
CA PRO A 132 -12.13 -7.77 -10.45
C PRO A 132 -11.98 -8.32 -11.84
N ARG A 133 -10.75 -8.72 -12.23
CA ARG A 133 -10.41 -9.01 -13.62
C ARG A 133 -11.56 -9.87 -14.11
N LYS A 134 -12.45 -9.31 -14.94
CA LYS A 134 -13.53 -10.10 -15.54
C LYS A 134 -12.77 -11.31 -16.07
N PRO A 135 -13.11 -12.54 -15.62
CA PRO A 135 -12.34 -13.72 -15.98
C PRO A 135 -12.13 -13.60 -17.46
N ALA A 136 -10.86 -13.39 -17.86
CA ALA A 136 -10.51 -12.77 -19.12
C ALA A 136 -11.44 -13.36 -20.15
N GLU A 137 -12.33 -12.54 -20.70
CA GLU A 137 -13.32 -13.00 -21.66
C GLU A 137 -12.45 -13.72 -22.67
N ARG A 138 -12.55 -15.06 -22.62
CA ARG A 138 -11.61 -15.94 -23.27
C ARG A 138 -11.82 -15.53 -24.70
N LYS A 139 -10.88 -14.75 -25.28
CA LYS A 139 -10.91 -14.45 -26.70
C LYS A 139 -11.08 -15.81 -27.29
N THR A 140 -12.28 -16.07 -27.81
CA THR A 140 -12.63 -17.35 -28.38
C THR A 140 -11.49 -17.56 -29.34
N PRO A 141 -10.61 -18.57 -29.12
CA PRO A 141 -9.56 -18.81 -30.06
C PRO A 141 -10.30 -18.97 -31.38
N THR A 142 -10.04 -18.06 -32.32
CA THR A 142 -10.46 -18.20 -33.70
C THR A 142 -10.14 -19.66 -34.02
N PRO A 143 -11.12 -20.49 -34.42
CA PRO A 143 -10.96 -21.93 -34.45
C PRO A 143 -9.79 -22.22 -35.37
N THR A 144 -8.63 -22.42 -34.76
CA THR A 144 -7.41 -22.78 -35.47
C THR A 144 -7.61 -24.26 -35.62
N THR A 145 -8.14 -24.61 -36.78
CA THR A 145 -8.35 -25.97 -37.24
C THR A 145 -7.08 -26.77 -36.95
N GLY A 146 -7.10 -27.65 -35.94
CA GLY A 146 -5.94 -28.52 -35.70
C GLY A 146 -5.66 -29.06 -34.29
N GLU A 147 -6.42 -28.74 -33.24
CA GLU A 147 -6.13 -29.22 -31.87
C GLU A 147 -7.01 -30.37 -31.36
N ASP A 148 -7.60 -31.18 -32.25
CA ASP A 148 -8.26 -32.43 -31.86
C ASP A 148 -7.55 -33.66 -32.46
N PRO A 149 -6.88 -34.51 -31.66
CA PRO A 149 -6.20 -35.72 -32.15
C PRO A 149 -7.16 -36.80 -32.68
N ARG A 150 -8.48 -36.63 -32.54
CA ARG A 150 -9.46 -37.45 -33.25
C ARG A 150 -9.55 -37.15 -34.75
N ALA A 151 -8.95 -36.06 -35.23
CA ALA A 151 -8.96 -35.65 -36.63
C ALA A 151 -7.73 -36.11 -37.46
N PHE A 152 -6.64 -36.57 -36.82
CA PHE A 152 -5.35 -36.81 -37.50
C PHE A 152 -4.92 -38.27 -37.58
N GLY A 153 -5.66 -39.21 -36.96
CA GLY A 153 -5.33 -40.64 -37.01
C GLY A 153 -4.08 -41.00 -36.19
N SER A 154 -4.03 -42.24 -35.69
CA SER A 154 -2.90 -42.76 -34.90
C SER A 154 -1.56 -42.77 -35.66
N GLU A 155 -1.62 -42.77 -36.99
CA GLU A 155 -0.46 -42.83 -37.87
C GLU A 155 0.41 -41.57 -37.81
N LEU A 156 -0.19 -40.37 -37.70
CA LEU A 156 0.56 -39.12 -37.62
C LEU A 156 1.29 -38.97 -36.27
N VAL A 157 0.72 -39.53 -35.21
CA VAL A 157 1.37 -39.55 -33.88
C VAL A 157 2.59 -40.47 -33.89
N GLU A 158 2.47 -41.65 -34.50
CA GLU A 158 3.61 -42.57 -34.64
C GLU A 158 4.71 -42.01 -35.55
N GLN A 159 4.35 -41.37 -36.66
CA GLN A 159 5.34 -40.69 -37.52
C GLN A 159 6.08 -39.57 -36.77
N ALA A 160 5.38 -38.78 -35.96
CA ALA A 160 6.00 -37.75 -35.12
C ALA A 160 6.96 -38.36 -34.08
N ARG A 161 6.60 -39.50 -33.49
CA ARG A 161 7.44 -40.23 -32.52
C ARG A 161 8.68 -40.83 -33.17
N GLU A 162 8.58 -41.40 -34.37
CA GLU A 162 9.74 -41.90 -35.11
C GLU A 162 10.72 -40.77 -35.46
N LEU A 163 10.21 -39.62 -35.93
CA LEU A 163 11.05 -38.45 -36.20
C LEU A 163 11.73 -37.94 -34.93
N ARG A 164 11.05 -38.03 -33.77
CA ARG A 164 11.61 -37.68 -32.46
C ARG A 164 12.68 -38.67 -32.00
N ARG A 165 12.46 -39.98 -32.15
CA ARG A 165 13.48 -41.03 -31.89
C ARG A 165 14.69 -40.88 -32.81
N GLY A 166 14.48 -40.42 -34.04
CA GLY A 166 15.54 -40.05 -35.00
C GLY A 166 16.32 -38.78 -34.62
N GLY A 167 16.07 -38.17 -33.46
CA GLY A 167 16.82 -37.04 -32.93
C GLY A 167 16.38 -35.66 -33.40
N MET A 168 15.26 -35.54 -34.14
CA MET A 168 14.79 -34.22 -34.59
C MET A 168 14.19 -33.39 -33.45
N SER A 169 14.42 -32.08 -33.51
CA SER A 169 13.84 -31.13 -32.57
C SER A 169 12.33 -30.99 -32.80
N ILE A 170 11.58 -30.67 -31.74
CA ILE A 170 10.11 -30.48 -31.79
C ILE A 170 9.71 -29.46 -32.86
N THR A 171 10.52 -28.40 -33.04
CA THR A 171 10.29 -27.39 -34.07
C THR A 171 10.48 -27.96 -35.47
N ALA A 172 11.57 -28.71 -35.72
CA ALA A 172 11.84 -29.32 -37.02
C ALA A 172 10.77 -30.36 -37.41
N ILE A 173 10.22 -31.09 -36.43
CA ILE A 173 9.13 -32.05 -36.67
C ILE A 173 7.84 -31.33 -37.06
N ALA A 174 7.47 -30.27 -36.33
CA ALA A 174 6.28 -29.49 -36.64
C ALA A 174 6.36 -28.86 -38.04
N ASP A 175 7.52 -28.30 -38.41
CA ASP A 175 7.74 -27.70 -39.71
C ASP A 175 7.74 -28.75 -40.84
N LYS A 176 8.37 -29.91 -40.62
CA LYS A 176 8.40 -31.01 -41.60
C LYS A 176 7.02 -31.62 -41.86
N MET A 177 6.24 -31.84 -40.80
CA MET A 177 4.88 -32.38 -40.93
C MET A 177 3.91 -31.35 -41.53
N THR A 178 4.10 -30.06 -41.22
CA THR A 178 3.36 -28.96 -41.88
C THR A 178 3.69 -28.86 -43.37
N THR A 179 4.95 -29.07 -43.74
CA THR A 179 5.39 -29.11 -45.16
C THR A 179 4.77 -30.29 -45.91
N ASN A 180 4.54 -31.42 -45.24
CA ASN A 180 3.86 -32.59 -45.79
C ASN A 180 2.32 -32.45 -45.83
N GLY A 181 1.78 -31.26 -45.56
CA GLY A 181 0.35 -30.96 -45.65
C GLY A 181 -0.44 -31.20 -44.35
N HIS A 182 0.23 -31.60 -43.27
CA HIS A 182 -0.42 -31.84 -41.97
C HIS A 182 -0.24 -30.63 -41.06
N LYS A 183 -1.31 -29.86 -40.80
CA LYS A 183 -1.27 -28.69 -39.90
C LYS A 183 -1.06 -29.11 -38.44
N VAL A 184 0.20 -29.36 -38.05
CA VAL A 184 0.57 -29.71 -36.68
C VAL A 184 1.33 -28.57 -36.02
N SER A 185 0.97 -28.24 -34.78
CA SER A 185 1.64 -27.20 -34.00
C SER A 185 2.79 -27.77 -33.18
N LYS A 186 3.71 -26.91 -32.73
CA LYS A 186 4.80 -27.29 -31.81
C LYS A 186 4.26 -27.85 -30.49
N SER A 187 3.16 -27.29 -29.98
CA SER A 187 2.47 -27.75 -28.78
C SER A 187 1.88 -29.15 -28.98
N TRP A 188 1.35 -29.44 -30.16
CA TRP A 188 0.85 -30.77 -30.51
C TRP A 188 1.98 -31.80 -30.54
N VAL A 189 3.10 -31.51 -31.24
CA VAL A 189 4.26 -32.42 -31.29
C VAL A 189 4.82 -32.65 -29.90
N GLN A 190 4.99 -31.59 -29.10
CA GLN A 190 5.44 -31.72 -27.71
C GLN A 190 4.51 -32.62 -26.90
N LYS A 191 3.20 -32.41 -26.96
CA LYS A 191 2.22 -33.19 -26.20
C LYS A 191 2.21 -34.68 -26.56
N TRP A 192 2.46 -35.04 -27.82
CA TRP A 192 2.29 -36.41 -28.32
C TRP A 192 3.60 -37.20 -28.54
N THR A 193 4.74 -36.51 -28.54
CA THR A 193 6.09 -37.12 -28.62
C THR A 193 6.87 -37.07 -27.31
N SER A 194 6.37 -36.35 -26.29
CA SER A 194 6.91 -36.47 -24.93
C SER A 194 6.39 -37.79 -24.35
N GLU A 195 7.26 -38.78 -24.21
CA GLU A 195 6.94 -40.03 -23.53
C GLU A 195 6.51 -39.71 -22.09
N ASN A 196 5.30 -40.16 -21.71
CA ASN A 196 4.95 -40.30 -20.30
C ASN A 196 5.88 -41.37 -19.72
N HIS A 197 6.92 -40.95 -19.01
CA HIS A 197 7.61 -41.80 -18.04
C HIS A 197 6.75 -42.01 -16.80
#